data_AF-L1NT78-F1
#
_entry.id   AF-L1NT78-F1
#
_cell.length_a   1.000
_cell.length_b   1.000
_cell.length_c   1.000
_cell.angle_alpha   90.00
_cell.angle_beta   90.00
_cell.angle_gamma   90.00
#
_symmetry.space_group_name_H-M   'P 1'
#
loop_
_entity.id
_entity.type
_entity.pdbx_description
1 polymer ?
#
loop_
_entity_poly.entity_id
_entity_poly.type
_entity_poly.pdbx_seq_one_letter_code
_entity_poly.pdbx_strand_id
1 'polypeptide(L)'
;MNITPEQAQRRIDEIQALYRRWLDLLPALEDAQAQWRQAADIMAELDRFYATEYMPYCNAVSDGLPVSLHTQGEYSVLSEDALFNAFGDHYRIAWQWLRLATAALDPDNRA
;
A
#
# COMPACT_ATOMS: atom_id res chain seq x y z
N MET A 1 -17.93 -33.01 -27.67
CA MET A 1 -16.48 -33.06 -27.91
C MET A 1 -15.94 -34.29 -27.17
N ASN A 2 -15.28 -35.22 -27.86
CA ASN A 2 -14.59 -36.33 -27.19
C ASN A 2 -13.18 -35.86 -26.84
N ILE A 3 -12.89 -35.69 -25.55
CA ILE A 3 -11.56 -35.30 -25.05
C ILE A 3 -10.68 -36.56 -25.02
N THR A 4 -9.50 -36.53 -25.64
CA THR A 4 -8.53 -37.64 -25.54
C THR A 4 -7.74 -37.57 -24.23
N PRO A 5 -7.16 -38.69 -23.75
CA PRO A 5 -6.32 -38.69 -22.56
C PRO A 5 -5.16 -37.69 -22.63
N GLU A 6 -4.52 -37.54 -23.79
CA GLU A 6 -3.39 -36.63 -23.99
C GLU A 6 -3.84 -35.16 -23.94
N GLN A 7 -4.98 -34.85 -24.54
CA GLN A 7 -5.59 -33.52 -24.47
C GLN A 7 -5.98 -33.16 -23.04
N ALA A 8 -6.56 -34.12 -22.30
CA ALA A 8 -6.90 -33.95 -20.90
C ALA A 8 -5.66 -33.70 -20.04
N GLN A 9 -4.62 -34.54 -20.17
CA GLN A 9 -3.41 -34.43 -19.37
C GLN A 9 -2.72 -33.09 -19.58
N ARG A 10 -2.56 -32.66 -20.84
CA ARG A 10 -1.96 -31.35 -21.15
C ARG A 10 -2.73 -30.21 -20.48
N ARG A 11 -4.07 -30.22 -20.55
CA ARG A 11 -4.88 -29.16 -19.94
C ARG A 11 -4.78 -29.18 -18.42
N ILE A 12 -4.76 -30.37 -17.82
CA ILE A 12 -4.60 -30.51 -16.37
C ILE A 12 -3.24 -29.95 -15.93
N ASP A 13 -2.15 -30.28 -16.62
CA ASP A 13 -0.81 -29.79 -16.30
C ASP A 13 -0.74 -28.25 -16.38
N GLU A 14 -1.36 -27.65 -17.41
CA GLU A 14 -1.48 -26.20 -17.56
C GLU A 14 -2.19 -25.55 -16.37
N ILE A 15 -3.34 -26.09 -15.96
CA ILE A 15 -4.12 -25.57 -14.83
C ILE A 15 -3.38 -25.79 -13.49
N GLN A 16 -2.72 -26.93 -13.31
CA GLN A 16 -1.91 -27.20 -12.13
C GLN A 16 -0.72 -26.23 -12.01
N ALA A 17 -0.10 -25.86 -13.13
CA ALA A 17 0.95 -24.85 -13.14
C ALA A 17 0.43 -23.48 -12.71
N LEU A 18 -0.77 -23.08 -13.17
CA LEU A 18 -1.41 -21.84 -12.73
C LEU A 18 -1.77 -21.87 -11.24
N TYR A 19 -2.33 -22.98 -10.76
CA TYR A 19 -2.67 -23.14 -9.35
C TYR A 19 -1.44 -23.07 -8.45
N ARG A 20 -0.31 -23.67 -8.86
CA ARG A 20 0.95 -23.54 -8.13
C ARG A 20 1.40 -22.08 -8.02
N ARG A 21 1.38 -21.34 -9.14
CA ARG A 21 1.72 -19.90 -9.13
C ARG A 21 0.80 -19.09 -8.23
N TRP A 22 -0.49 -19.45 -8.17
CA TRP A 22 -1.43 -18.83 -7.23
C TRP A 22 -1.04 -19.11 -5.77
N LEU A 23 -0.72 -20.35 -5.43
CA LEU A 23 -0.28 -20.72 -4.09
C LEU A 23 0.99 -19.98 -3.68
N ASP A 24 1.93 -19.77 -4.62
CA ASP A 24 3.15 -19.02 -4.38
C ASP A 24 2.88 -17.51 -4.17
N LEU A 25 1.86 -16.96 -4.85
CA LEU A 25 1.50 -15.54 -4.77
C LEU A 25 0.66 -15.20 -3.53
N LEU A 26 -0.17 -16.13 -3.07
CA LEU A 26 -1.14 -15.88 -2.00
C LEU A 26 -0.51 -15.30 -0.71
N PRO A 27 0.59 -15.85 -0.17
CA PRO A 27 1.23 -15.28 1.02
C PRO A 27 1.69 -13.84 0.82
N ALA A 28 2.23 -13.51 -0.36
CA ALA A 28 2.68 -12.15 -0.65
C ALA A 28 1.51 -11.15 -0.71
N LEU A 29 0.32 -11.59 -1.14
CA LEU A 29 -0.89 -10.76 -1.11
C LEU A 29 -1.38 -10.54 0.32
N GLU A 30 -1.32 -11.57 1.17
CA GLU A 30 -1.67 -11.46 2.60
C GLU A 30 -0.69 -10.55 3.35
N ASP A 31 0.61 -10.68 3.06
CA ASP A 31 1.66 -9.82 3.60
C ASP A 31 1.47 -8.37 3.15
N ALA A 32 1.11 -8.12 1.88
CA ALA A 32 0.81 -6.78 1.39
C ALA A 32 -0.37 -6.14 2.17
N GLN A 33 -1.39 -6.92 2.52
CA GLN A 33 -2.48 -6.43 3.37
C GLN A 33 -2.02 -6.14 4.80
N ALA A 34 -1.13 -6.96 5.36
CA ALA A 34 -0.56 -6.72 6.68
C ALA A 34 0.31 -5.45 6.71
N GLN A 35 1.17 -5.27 5.70
CA GLN A 35 1.98 -4.07 5.52
C GLN A 35 1.12 -2.83 5.32
N TRP A 36 0.01 -2.95 4.58
CA TRP A 36 -0.93 -1.84 4.41
C TRP A 36 -1.57 -1.40 5.75
N ARG A 37 -1.94 -2.35 6.61
CA ARG A 37 -2.44 -2.02 7.96
C ARG A 37 -1.40 -1.27 8.79
N GLN A 38 -0.15 -1.72 8.76
CA GLN A 38 0.95 -1.03 9.44
C GLN A 38 1.18 0.38 8.88
N ALA A 39 1.12 0.55 7.56
CA ALA A 39 1.24 1.85 6.91
C ALA A 39 0.10 2.79 7.34
N ALA A 40 -1.14 2.28 7.44
CA ALA A 40 -2.28 3.07 7.89
C ALA A 40 -2.12 3.54 9.35
N ASP A 41 -1.59 2.69 10.24
CA ASP A 41 -1.33 3.06 11.63
C ASP A 41 -0.28 4.19 11.73
N ILE A 42 0.82 4.08 10.96
CA ILE A 42 1.85 5.13 10.88
C ILE A 42 1.24 6.44 10.35
N MET A 43 0.46 6.38 9.28
CA MET A 43 -0.15 7.57 8.69
C MET A 43 -1.15 8.24 9.64
N ALA A 44 -1.89 7.46 10.44
CA ALA A 44 -2.80 8.01 11.44
C ALA A 44 -2.06 8.75 12.56
N GLU A 45 -0.88 8.28 12.95
CA GLU A 45 -0.04 8.98 13.93
C GLU A 45 0.56 10.27 13.35
N LEU A 46 1.07 10.21 12.11
CA LEU A 46 1.59 11.39 11.41
C LEU A 46 0.50 12.44 11.15
N ASP A 47 -0.71 12.03 10.77
CA ASP A 47 -1.85 12.92 10.58
C ASP A 47 -2.27 13.61 11.88
N ARG A 48 -2.27 12.85 13.00
CA ARG A 48 -2.53 13.44 14.32
C ARG A 48 -1.49 14.51 14.66
N PHE A 49 -0.21 14.20 14.51
CA PHE A 49 0.86 15.18 14.73
C PHE A 49 0.67 16.41 13.83
N TYR A 50 0.40 16.20 12.54
CA TYR A 50 0.21 17.27 11.58
C TYR A 50 -0.98 18.17 11.94
N ALA A 51 -2.09 17.57 12.37
CA ALA A 51 -3.32 18.26 12.69
C ALA A 51 -3.28 19.03 14.02
N THR A 52 -2.57 18.53 15.03
CA THR A 52 -2.66 19.07 16.40
C THR A 52 -1.37 19.68 16.95
N GLU A 53 -0.20 19.28 16.43
CA GLU A 53 1.09 19.58 17.04
C GLU A 53 2.06 20.33 16.12
N TYR A 54 1.91 20.18 14.81
CA TYR A 54 2.85 20.68 13.81
C TYR A 54 3.16 22.17 13.92
N MET A 55 2.13 23.03 13.97
CA MET A 55 2.32 24.48 14.01
C MET A 55 3.07 24.97 15.27
N PRO A 56 2.72 24.52 16.49
CA PRO A 56 3.52 24.79 17.68
C PRO A 56 5.01 24.46 17.53
N TYR A 57 5.34 23.29 16.97
CA TYR A 57 6.74 22.89 16.76
C TYR A 57 7.43 23.74 15.69
N CYS A 58 6.74 24.04 14.58
CA CYS A 58 7.27 24.93 13.53
C CYS A 58 7.61 26.31 14.10
N ASN A 59 6.70 26.89 14.90
CA ASN A 59 6.92 28.19 15.53
C ASN A 59 8.09 28.14 16.51
N ALA A 60 8.14 27.15 17.40
CA ALA A 60 9.23 27.02 18.37
C ALA A 60 10.60 26.89 17.69
N VAL A 61 10.68 26.12 16.61
CA VAL A 61 11.91 25.97 15.81
C VAL A 61 12.26 27.28 15.10
N SER A 62 11.27 27.97 14.52
CA SER A 62 11.47 29.30 13.93
C SER A 62 11.92 30.35 14.96
N ASP A 63 11.49 30.21 16.22
CA ASP A 63 11.87 31.06 17.34
C ASP A 63 13.24 30.69 17.95
N GLY A 64 13.92 29.68 17.40
CA GLY A 64 15.29 29.31 17.77
C GLY A 64 15.41 28.14 18.76
N LEU A 65 14.38 27.29 18.90
CA LEU A 65 14.50 26.04 19.65
C LEU A 65 15.69 25.22 19.13
N PRO A 66 16.67 24.85 19.98
CA PRO A 66 17.92 24.24 19.54
C PRO A 66 17.76 22.73 19.29
N VAL A 67 17.03 22.38 18.24
CA VAL A 67 16.85 21.00 17.77
C VAL A 67 17.52 20.80 16.41
N SER A 68 17.96 19.58 16.15
CA SER A 68 18.43 19.20 14.83
C SER A 68 17.26 18.78 13.95
N LEU A 69 17.18 19.34 12.75
CA LEU A 69 16.27 18.88 11.69
C LEU A 69 16.98 17.97 10.67
N HIS A 70 18.21 17.54 10.96
CA HIS A 70 18.96 16.65 10.09
C HIS A 70 18.28 15.27 10.03
N THR A 71 18.15 14.77 8.81
CA THR A 71 17.50 13.52 8.43
C THR A 71 18.49 12.59 7.73
N GLN A 72 18.09 11.34 7.48
CA GLN A 72 18.96 10.35 6.82
C GLN A 72 18.97 10.47 5.28
N GLY A 73 18.30 11.48 4.73
CA GLY A 73 18.18 11.74 3.29
C GLY A 73 16.78 12.18 2.87
N GLU A 74 15.78 11.94 3.72
CA GLU A 74 14.41 12.42 3.58
C GLU A 74 14.25 13.89 3.99
N TYR A 75 13.11 14.52 3.69
CA TYR A 75 12.81 15.85 4.21
C TYR A 75 12.42 15.79 5.68
N SER A 76 12.78 16.83 6.44
CA SER A 76 12.30 16.98 7.82
C SER A 76 10.78 17.03 7.84
N VAL A 77 10.15 16.42 8.86
CA VAL A 77 8.70 16.47 9.06
C VAL A 77 8.15 17.87 9.29
N LEU A 78 9.01 18.85 9.62
CA LEU A 78 8.66 20.28 9.73
C LEU A 78 8.83 21.04 8.40
N SER A 79 9.20 20.35 7.32
CA SER A 79 9.21 20.94 5.98
C SER A 79 7.77 21.01 5.47
N GLU A 80 7.41 22.14 4.86
CA GLU A 80 6.04 22.51 4.45
C GLU A 80 5.27 21.36 3.77
N ASP A 81 5.93 20.64 2.85
CA ASP A 81 5.27 19.62 2.03
C ASP A 81 5.59 18.16 2.42
N ALA A 82 6.43 17.91 3.44
CA ALA A 82 6.91 16.55 3.70
C ALA A 82 5.77 15.58 4.06
N LEU A 83 4.97 15.96 5.06
CA LEU A 83 3.81 15.16 5.48
C LEU A 83 2.65 15.27 4.49
N PHE A 84 2.43 16.44 3.89
CA PHE A 84 1.41 16.63 2.86
C PHE A 84 1.61 15.67 1.68
N ASN A 85 2.83 15.56 1.16
CA ASN A 85 3.16 14.63 0.08
C ASN A 85 2.98 13.17 0.51
N ALA A 86 3.41 12.80 1.72
CA ALA A 86 3.25 11.45 2.25
C ALA A 86 1.77 11.05 2.35
N PHE A 87 0.90 11.95 2.80
CA PHE A 87 -0.55 11.71 2.82
C PHE A 87 -1.13 11.58 1.41
N GLY A 88 -0.66 12.38 0.46
CA GLY A 88 -1.02 12.27 -0.95
C GLY A 88 -0.68 10.90 -1.55
N ASP A 89 0.51 10.39 -1.26
CA ASP A 89 0.94 9.05 -1.69
C ASP A 89 0.08 7.94 -1.07
N HIS A 90 -0.16 8.02 0.24
CA HIS A 90 -1.03 7.06 0.94
C HIS A 90 -2.44 7.06 0.34
N TYR A 91 -3.02 8.23 0.11
CA TYR A 91 -4.34 8.37 -0.52
C TYR A 91 -4.38 7.79 -1.93
N ARG A 92 -3.36 8.09 -2.75
CA ARG A 92 -3.24 7.57 -4.12
C ARG A 92 -3.19 6.04 -4.14
N ILE A 93 -2.39 5.42 -3.26
CA ILE A 93 -2.27 3.97 -3.17
C ILE A 93 -3.57 3.34 -2.67
N ALA A 94 -4.23 3.94 -1.68
CA ALA A 94 -5.53 3.47 -1.17
C ALA A 94 -6.58 3.38 -2.29
N TRP A 95 -6.66 4.39 -3.16
CA TRP A 95 -7.57 4.37 -4.31
C TRP A 95 -7.23 3.29 -5.33
N GLN A 96 -5.95 3.00 -5.55
CA GLN A 96 -5.53 1.91 -6.44
C GLN A 96 -6.01 0.57 -5.88
N TRP A 97 -5.81 0.32 -4.58
CA TRP A 97 -6.31 -0.89 -3.92
C TRP A 97 -7.83 -1.01 -3.99
N LEU A 98 -8.57 0.08 -3.74
CA LEU A 98 -10.02 0.08 -3.86
C LEU A 98 -10.46 -0.34 -5.25
N ARG A 99 -9.87 0.25 -6.30
CA ARG A 99 -10.21 -0.09 -7.70
C ARG A 99 -9.91 -1.55 -8.04
N LEU A 100 -8.78 -2.10 -7.57
CA LEU A 100 -8.44 -3.51 -7.77
C LEU A 100 -9.44 -4.43 -7.08
N ALA A 101 -9.81 -4.12 -5.83
CA ALA A 101 -10.79 -4.90 -5.09
C ALA A 101 -12.18 -4.84 -5.75
N THR A 102 -12.63 -3.65 -6.15
CA THR A 102 -13.90 -3.48 -6.86
C THR A 102 -13.90 -4.27 -8.17
N ALA A 103 -12.83 -4.18 -8.98
CA ALA A 103 -12.74 -4.91 -10.25
C ALA A 103 -12.84 -6.43 -10.06
N ALA A 104 -12.24 -6.99 -9.00
CA ALA A 104 -12.33 -8.42 -8.68
C ALA A 104 -13.71 -8.86 -8.13
N LEU A 105 -14.47 -7.93 -7.56
CA LEU A 105 -15.78 -8.17 -6.98
C LEU A 105 -16.93 -7.91 -7.96
N ASP A 106 -16.69 -7.11 -8.99
CA ASP A 106 -17.67 -6.74 -10.02
C ASP A 106 -18.17 -7.98 -10.78
N PRO A 107 -19.49 -8.28 -10.74
CA PRO A 107 -20.09 -9.40 -11.47
C PRO A 107 -19.85 -9.34 -12.97
N ASP A 108 -19.78 -8.13 -13.56
CA ASP A 108 -19.60 -7.95 -15.00
C ASP A 108 -18.18 -8.31 -15.46
N ASN A 109 -17.21 -8.37 -14.53
CA ASN A 109 -15.83 -8.80 -14.77
C ASN A 109 -15.60 -10.30 -14.49
N ARG A 110 -16.64 -11.06 -14.11
CA ARG A 110 -16.55 -12.50 -13.76
C ARG A 110 -16.97 -13.45 -14.90
N ALA A 111 -17.11 -12.93 -16.12
CA ALA A 111 -17.54 -13.66 -17.31
C ALA A 111 -16.52 -14.69 -17.82
#